data_AF-A0A9W6QEV0-F1
#
_entry.id   AF-A0A9W6QEV0-F1
#
_cell.length_a   1.000
_cell.length_b   1.000
_cell.length_c   1.000
_cell.angle_alpha   90.00
_cell.angle_beta   90.00
_cell.angle_gamma   90.00
#
_symmetry.space_group_name_H-M   'P 1'
#
loop_
_entity.id
_entity.type
_entity.pdbx_description
1 polymer ?
#
loop_
_entity_poly.entity_id
_entity_poly.type
_entity_poly.pdbx_seq_one_letter_code
_entity_poly.pdbx_strand_id
1 'polypeptide(L)'
;MPVAISRDQQIAALRERLRDRAATLSGLTPGSPSHTGLQTECDALYQEIQRLESSRSISPRLLLTVLGITALVLFSLLSGH
;
A
#
# COMPACT_ATOMS: atom_id res chain seq x y z
N MET A 1 2.33 23.78 18.63
CA MET A 1 2.31 23.85 17.16
C MET A 1 2.55 22.44 16.65
N PRO A 2 1.56 21.76 16.03
CA PRO A 2 1.78 20.39 15.58
C PRO A 2 2.83 20.44 14.48
N VAL A 3 3.94 19.74 14.69
CA VAL A 3 4.97 19.54 13.67
C VAL A 3 4.28 18.79 12.54
N ALA A 4 3.90 19.52 11.49
CA ALA A 4 3.43 18.93 10.25
C ALA A 4 4.63 18.15 9.69
N ILE A 5 4.69 16.85 9.99
CA ILE A 5 5.71 15.96 9.44
C ILE A 5 5.66 16.16 7.93
N SER A 6 6.76 16.69 7.36
CA SER A 6 6.81 16.99 5.93
C SER A 6 6.44 15.74 5.16
N ARG A 7 5.58 15.85 4.15
CA ARG A 7 5.06 14.71 3.39
C ARG A 7 6.19 13.80 2.86
N ASP A 8 7.33 14.39 2.52
CA ASP A 8 8.58 13.67 2.18
C ASP A 8 9.14 12.82 3.33
N GLN A 9 9.07 13.29 4.58
CA GLN A 9 9.43 12.48 5.76
C GLN A 9 8.46 11.32 5.95
N GLN A 10 7.17 11.49 5.65
CA GLN A 10 6.20 10.39 5.69
C GLN A 10 6.49 9.35 4.60
N ILE A 11 6.78 9.79 3.37
CA ILE A 11 7.19 8.90 2.27
C ILE A 11 8.49 8.17 2.63
N ALA A 12 9.48 8.85 3.21
CA ALA A 12 10.73 8.25 3.64
C ALA A 12 10.51 7.16 4.71
N ALA A 13 9.69 7.45 5.73
CA ALA A 13 9.35 6.49 6.78
C ALA A 13 8.57 5.27 6.24
N LEU A 14 7.65 5.48 5.30
CA LEU A 14 6.93 4.38 4.65
C LEU A 14 7.85 3.52 3.78
N ARG A 15 8.79 4.13 3.04
CA ARG A 15 9.80 3.40 2.26
C ARG A 15 10.74 2.57 3.13
N GLU A 16 11.08 3.06 4.32
CA GLU A 16 11.89 2.33 5.28
C GLU A 16 11.15 1.10 5.82
N ARG A 17 9.88 1.26 6.20
CA ARG A 17 9.01 0.14 6.61
C ARG A 17 8.83 -0.89 5.49
N LEU A 18 8.64 -0.43 4.25
CA LEU A 18 8.54 -1.32 3.10
C LEU A 18 9.81 -2.14 2.91
N ARG A 19 11.00 -1.53 3.07
CA ARG A 19 12.29 -2.22 2.95
C ARG A 19 12.45 -3.31 4.00
N ASP A 20 12.11 -3.01 5.25
CA ASP A 20 12.17 -3.96 6.37
C ASP A 20 11.24 -5.17 6.14
N ARG A 21 10.01 -4.91 5.71
CA ARG A 21 9.03 -5.98 5.39
C ARG A 21 9.41 -6.77 4.15
N ALA A 22 9.95 -6.13 3.11
CA ALA A 22 10.45 -6.82 1.92
C ALA A 22 11.67 -7.71 2.24
N ALA A 23 12.57 -7.25 3.12
CA ALA A 23 13.68 -8.07 3.60
C ALA A 23 13.17 -9.30 4.34
N THR A 24 12.14 -9.14 5.18
CA THR A 24 11.48 -10.25 5.87
C THR A 24 10.79 -11.20 4.88
N LEU A 25 10.13 -10.66 3.86
CA LEU A 25 9.47 -11.44 2.80
C LEU A 25 10.46 -12.32 2.03
N SER A 26 11.65 -11.81 1.75
CA SER A 26 12.70 -12.58 1.05
C SER A 26 13.17 -13.82 1.82
N GLY A 27 12.99 -13.85 3.14
CA GLY A 27 13.29 -15.00 4.00
C GLY A 27 12.13 -15.99 4.16
N LEU A 28 10.94 -15.70 3.62
CA LEU A 28 9.76 -16.55 3.74
C LEU A 28 9.60 -17.47 2.53
N THR A 29 9.11 -18.69 2.77
CA THR A 29 8.79 -19.62 1.69
C THR A 29 7.70 -19.04 0.79
N PRO A 30 7.94 -18.92 -0.53
CA PRO A 30 6.95 -18.44 -1.49
C PRO A 30 5.67 -19.28 -1.42
N GLY A 31 4.51 -18.62 -1.42
CA GLY A 31 3.20 -19.28 -1.37
C GLY A 31 2.74 -19.75 0.02
N SER A 32 3.56 -19.57 1.06
CA SER A 32 3.09 -19.75 2.44
C SER A 32 2.07 -18.65 2.81
N PRO A 33 1.09 -18.93 3.69
CA PRO A 33 0.12 -17.91 4.12
C PRO A 33 0.78 -16.69 4.76
N SER A 34 1.91 -16.88 5.46
CA SER A 34 2.74 -15.80 5.99
C SER A 34 3.40 -14.97 4.88
N HIS A 35 3.89 -15.60 3.81
CA HIS A 35 4.43 -14.89 2.65
C HIS A 35 3.33 -14.08 1.95
N THR A 36 2.15 -14.66 1.72
CA THR A 36 1.01 -13.95 1.11
C THR A 36 0.56 -12.76 1.96
N GLY A 37 0.44 -12.93 3.27
CA GLY A 37 0.09 -11.83 4.19
C GLY A 37 1.12 -10.70 4.18
N LEU A 38 2.41 -11.03 4.25
CA LEU A 38 3.48 -10.03 4.20
C LEU A 38 3.58 -9.34 2.82
N GLN A 39 3.23 -10.07 1.75
CA GLN A 39 3.17 -9.52 0.40
C GLN A 39 2.03 -8.51 0.26
N THR A 40 0.86 -8.81 0.82
CA THR A 40 -0.26 -7.87 0.89
C THR A 40 0.08 -6.63 1.72
N GLU A 41 0.80 -6.78 2.84
CA GLU A 41 1.30 -5.63 3.62
C GLU A 41 2.28 -4.76 2.82
N CYS A 42 3.20 -5.38 2.08
CA CYS A 42 4.15 -4.65 1.22
C CYS A 42 3.42 -3.92 0.09
N ASP A 43 2.41 -4.53 -0.53
CA ASP A 43 1.59 -3.89 -1.57
C ASP A 43 0.81 -2.69 -1.01
N ALA A 44 0.20 -2.82 0.17
CA ALA A 44 -0.50 -1.73 0.84
C ALA A 44 0.43 -0.54 1.15
N LEU A 45 1.65 -0.80 1.65
CA LEU A 45 2.66 0.23 1.89
C LEU A 45 3.11 0.89 0.58
N TYR A 46 3.27 0.12 -0.50
CA TYR A 46 3.62 0.63 -1.80
C TYR A 46 2.51 1.53 -2.36
N GLN A 47 1.24 1.13 -2.25
CA GLN A 47 0.10 1.95 -2.64
C GLN A 47 0.01 3.25 -1.83
N GLU A 48 0.29 3.23 -0.52
CA GLU A 48 0.28 4.42 0.32
C GLU A 48 1.37 5.42 -0.11
N ILE A 49 2.58 4.93 -0.38
CA ILE A 49 3.68 5.74 -0.94
C ILE A 49 3.26 6.31 -2.29
N GLN A 50 2.72 5.46 -3.17
CA GLN A 50 2.29 5.87 -4.49
C GLN A 50 1.14 6.87 -4.43
N ARG A 51 0.24 6.80 -3.43
CA ARG A 51 -0.84 7.76 -3.18
C ARG A 51 -0.32 9.09 -2.68
N LEU A 52 0.68 9.10 -1.79
CA LEU A 52 1.35 10.31 -1.31
C LEU A 52 2.18 10.98 -2.40
N GLU A 53 2.89 10.21 -3.22
CA GLU A 53 3.60 10.69 -4.41
C GLU A 53 2.63 11.15 -5.50
N SER A 54 1.55 10.41 -5.72
CA SER A 54 0.50 10.78 -6.66
C SER A 54 -0.30 11.99 -6.25
N SER A 55 -0.46 12.27 -4.96
CA SER A 55 -1.09 13.52 -4.50
C SER A 55 -0.31 14.77 -4.95
N ARG A 56 0.92 14.60 -5.46
CA ARG A 56 1.69 15.64 -6.16
C ARG A 56 1.16 15.95 -7.58
N SER A 57 0.45 15.02 -8.24
CA SER A 57 0.03 15.12 -9.65
C SER A 57 -1.37 14.58 -10.01
N ILE A 58 -2.10 13.91 -9.11
CA ILE A 58 -3.35 13.21 -9.44
C ILE A 58 -4.55 14.13 -9.34
N SER A 59 -5.23 14.27 -10.48
CA SER A 59 -6.60 14.78 -10.53
C SER A 59 -7.53 13.83 -9.74
N PRO A 60 -8.41 14.36 -8.87
CA PRO A 60 -9.26 13.59 -7.93
C PRO A 60 -10.14 12.51 -8.59
N ARG A 61 -10.39 12.62 -9.89
CA ARG A 61 -11.05 11.59 -10.70
C ARG A 61 -10.35 10.24 -10.67
N LEU A 62 -9.02 10.21 -10.80
CA LEU A 62 -8.27 8.96 -10.89
C LEU A 62 -8.29 8.19 -9.57
N LEU A 63 -8.28 8.94 -8.47
CA LEU A 63 -8.39 8.43 -7.11
C LEU A 63 -9.73 7.73 -6.85
N LEU A 64 -10.83 8.33 -7.32
CA LEU A 64 -12.17 7.73 -7.23
C LEU A 64 -12.31 6.47 -8.09
N THR A 65 -11.69 6.44 -9.27
CA THR A 65 -11.70 5.27 -10.15
C THR A 65 -10.97 4.09 -9.51
N VAL A 66 -9.77 4.31 -8.95
CA VAL A 66 -9.02 3.26 -8.26
C VAL A 66 -9.81 2.77 -7.04
N LEU A 67 -10.37 3.68 -6.23
CA LEU A 67 -11.17 3.30 -5.06
C LEU A 67 -12.39 2.46 -5.43
N GLY A 68 -13.08 2.82 -6.52
CA GLY A 68 -14.22 2.07 -7.05
C GLY A 68 -13.83 0.66 -7.51
N ILE A 69 -12.70 0.53 -8.22
CA ILE A 69 -12.19 -0.78 -8.66
C ILE A 69 -11.80 -1.65 -7.46
N THR A 70 -11.09 -1.09 -6.47
CA THR A 70 -10.70 -1.83 -5.26
C THR A 70 -11.92 -2.30 -4.46
N ALA A 71 -12.94 -1.44 -4.31
CA ALA A 71 -14.18 -1.81 -3.63
C ALA A 71 -14.94 -2.92 -4.38
N LEU A 72 -14.97 -2.87 -5.71
CA LEU A 72 -15.62 -3.87 -6.54
C LEU A 72 -14.92 -5.24 -6.43
N VAL A 73 -13.59 -5.24 -6.43
CA VAL A 73 -12.77 -6.46 -6.28
C VAL A 73 -12.94 -7.06 -4.89
N LEU A 74 -12.92 -6.25 -3.84
CA LEU A 74 -13.21 -6.71 -2.48
C LEU A 74 -14.62 -7.29 -2.37
N PHE A 75 -15.62 -6.64 -2.97
CA PHE A 75 -16.99 -7.11 -2.97
C PHE A 75 -17.12 -8.45 -3.71
N SER A 76 -16.49 -8.61 -4.87
CA SER A 76 -16.46 -9.89 -5.58
C SER A 76 -15.77 -11.00 -4.80
N LEU A 77 -14.70 -10.69 -4.05
CA LEU A 77 -14.03 -11.66 -3.17
C LEU A 77 -14.89 -12.06 -1.97
N LEU A 78 -15.67 -11.12 -1.41
CA LEU A 78 -16.56 -11.35 -0.27
C LEU A 78 -17.88 -12.04 -0.65
N SER A 79 -18.41 -11.76 -1.84
CA SER A 79 -19.65 -12.37 -2.36
C SER A 79 -19.43 -13.67 -3.15
N GLY A 80 -18.18 -14.03 -3.42
CA GLY A 80 -17.81 -15.25 -4.14
C GLY A 80 -17.60 -16.50 -3.26
N HIS A 81 -17.94 -16.44 -1.96
CA HIS A 81 -17.85 -17.57 -1.03
C HIS A 81 -19.23 -18.07 -0.60
#